data_AF-A0A7Y1UC31-F1
#
_entry.id   AF-A0A7Y1UC31-F1
#
_cell.length_a   1.000
_cell.length_b   1.000
_cell.length_c   1.000
_cell.angle_alpha   90.00
_cell.angle_beta   90.00
_cell.angle_gamma   90.00
#
_symmetry.space_group_name_H-M   'P 1'
#
loop_
_entity.id
_entity.type
_entity.pdbx_description
1 polymer ?
#
loop_
_entity_poly.entity_id
_entity_poly.type
_entity_poly.pdbx_seq_one_letter_code
_entity_poly.pdbx_strand_id
1 'polypeptide(L)' 'MQLKGLVTKSTGSSSIVKAGDKEYTCVVRGKFRLKNIDLTNPVAVGDIVEFDFNEGDESGV' A
#
# COMPACT_ATOMS: atom_id res chain seq x y z
N MET A 1 -6.45 -11.87 3.60
CA MET A 1 -6.45 -12.39 2.21
C MET A 1 -5.47 -11.55 1.43
N GLN A 2 -4.64 -12.17 0.60
CA GLN A 2 -3.56 -11.48 -0.10
C GLN A 2 -3.97 -11.15 -1.52
N LEU A 3 -3.79 -9.90 -1.95
CA LEU A 3 -4.16 -9.42 -3.27
C LEU A 3 -3.05 -8.54 -3.85
N LYS A 4 -2.97 -8.51 -5.19
CA LYS A 4 -2.09 -7.61 -5.94
C LYS A 4 -2.87 -6.44 -6.48
N GLY A 5 -2.30 -5.24 -6.39
CA GLY A 5 -2.88 -4.07 -7.02
C GLY A 5 -1.86 -2.98 -7.31
N LEU A 6 -2.30 -2.00 -8.08
CA LEU A 6 -1.50 -0.86 -8.50
C LEU A 6 -1.72 0.31 -7.55
N VAL A 7 -0.65 0.90 -7.03
CA VAL A 7 -0.73 2.09 -6.20
C VAL A 7 -1.09 3.29 -7.09
N THR A 8 -2.29 3.83 -6.91
CA THR A 8 -2.80 4.99 -7.68
C THR A 8 -2.57 6.30 -6.95
N LYS A 9 -2.54 6.28 -5.61
CA LYS A 9 -2.24 7.45 -4.77
C LYS A 9 -1.36 7.05 -3.60
N SER A 10 -0.46 7.94 -3.19
CA SER A 10 0.32 7.79 -1.97
C SER A 10 0.34 9.09 -1.19
N THR A 11 -0.25 9.09 -0.01
CA THR A 11 -0.41 10.25 0.89
C THR A 11 0.57 10.23 2.07
N GLY A 12 1.69 9.50 1.93
CA GLY A 12 2.79 9.43 2.91
C GLY A 12 2.53 8.53 4.12
N SER A 13 1.28 8.40 4.57
CA SER A 13 0.88 7.48 5.67
C SER A 13 -0.01 6.32 5.19
N SER A 14 -0.76 6.55 4.12
CA SER A 14 -1.64 5.58 3.46
C SER A 14 -1.54 5.73 1.95
N SER A 15 -1.71 4.63 1.24
CA SER A 15 -1.66 4.53 -0.21
C SER A 15 -2.94 3.89 -0.70
N ILE A 16 -3.48 4.36 -1.82
CA ILE A 16 -4.64 3.73 -2.46
C ILE A 16 -4.13 2.74 -3.49
N VAL A 17 -4.55 1.48 -3.34
CA VAL A 17 -4.17 0.37 -4.19
C VAL A 17 -5.41 -0.07 -4.97
N LYS A 18 -5.34 0.00 -6.28
CA LYS A 18 -6.40 -0.45 -7.19
C LYS A 18 -6.15 -1.90 -7.60
N ALA A 19 -7.10 -2.77 -7.29
CA ALA A 19 -7.09 -4.18 -7.68
C ALA A 19 -8.38 -4.52 -8.45
N GLY A 20 -8.27 -4.61 -9.77
CA GLY A 20 -9.43 -4.73 -10.67
C GLY A 20 -10.31 -3.48 -10.62
N ASP A 21 -11.59 -3.67 -10.31
CA ASP A 21 -12.60 -2.60 -10.17
C ASP A 21 -12.72 -2.03 -8.76
N LYS A 22 -11.94 -2.54 -7.79
CA LYS A 22 -11.96 -2.07 -6.40
C LYS A 22 -10.71 -1.28 -6.05
N GLU A 23 -10.88 -0.30 -5.18
CA GLU A 23 -9.79 0.47 -4.57
C GLU A 23 -9.73 0.14 -3.09
N TYR A 24 -8.51 -0.01 -2.57
CA TYR A 24 -8.23 -0.36 -1.19
C TYR A 24 -7.33 0.70 -0.58
N THR A 25 -7.64 1.13 0.63
CA THR A 25 -6.77 2.03 1.39
C THR A 25 -5.78 1.19 2.17
N CYS A 26 -4.54 1.12 1.68
CA CYS A 26 -3.48 0.31 2.28
C CYS A 26 -2.53 1.17 3.11
N VAL A 27 -2.06 0.65 4.23
CA VAL A 27 -0.97 1.27 5.02
C VAL A 27 0.23 0.34 5.05
N VAL A 28 1.41 0.85 4.70
CA VAL A 28 2.62 0.02 4.69
C VAL A 28 2.92 -0.49 6.11
N ARG A 29 3.05 -1.80 6.26
CA ARG A 29 3.35 -2.43 7.55
C ARG A 29 4.73 -2.02 8.06
N GLY A 30 4.75 -1.07 8.98
CA GLY A 30 5.94 -0.68 9.74
C GLY A 30 6.77 0.41 9.08
N LYS A 31 7.57 1.10 9.90
CA LYS A 31 8.54 2.10 9.45
C LYS A 31 9.84 1.39 9.07
N PHE A 32 9.94 0.91 7.83
CA PHE A 32 11.22 0.42 7.30
C PHE A 32 12.21 1.59 7.19
N ARG A 33 12.97 1.85 8.24
CA ARG A 33 14.16 2.70 8.17
C ARG A 33 15.29 1.86 7.62
N LEU A 34 15.48 1.90 6.31
CA LEU A 34 16.73 1.47 5.70
C LEU A 34 17.83 2.36 6.29
N LYS A 35 18.72 1.77 7.11
CA LYS A 35 19.86 2.50 7.67
C LYS A 35 20.59 3.17 6.51
N ASN A 36 20.69 4.50 6.54
CA ASN A 36 21.33 5.38 5.54
C ASN A 36 20.46 5.85 4.34
N ILE A 37 19.14 5.66 4.36
CA ILE A 37 18.26 6.27 3.34
C ILE A 37 17.06 6.93 4.04
N ASP A 38 16.89 8.24 3.89
CA ASP A 38 15.75 9.02 4.38
C ASP A 38 14.45 8.78 3.57
N LEU A 39 14.32 7.61 2.95
CA LEU A 39 13.09 7.22 2.28
C LEU A 39 12.16 6.63 3.35
N THR A 40 11.20 7.43 3.79
CA THR A 40 10.19 7.04 4.78
C THR A 40 9.04 6.22 4.18
N ASN A 41 8.91 6.24 2.85
CA ASN A 41 7.85 5.53 2.14
C ASN A 41 8.45 4.62 1.05
N PRO A 42 8.51 3.30 1.27
CA PRO A 42 9.06 2.36 0.30
C PRO A 42 8.12 2.09 -0.89
N VAL A 43 6.93 2.70 -0.93
CA VAL A 43 5.91 2.49 -1.96
C VAL A 43 5.51 3.83 -2.60
N ALA A 44 5.63 3.92 -3.92
CA ALA A 44 5.28 5.08 -4.72
C ALA A 44 4.06 4.81 -5.64
N VAL A 45 3.50 5.89 -6.19
CA VAL A 45 2.46 5.79 -7.23
C VAL A 45 3.04 5.11 -8.46
N GLY A 46 2.34 4.11 -8.98
CA GLY A 46 2.80 3.29 -10.11
C GLY A 46 3.39 1.93 -9.70
N ASP A 47 3.67 1.73 -8.41
CA ASP A 47 4.15 0.42 -7.93
C ASP A 47 3.02 -0.61 -7.90
N ILE A 48 3.34 -1.85 -8.27
CA ILE A 48 2.47 -3.01 -8.03
C ILE A 48 2.87 -3.61 -6.70
N VAL A 49 1.92 -3.68 -5.78
CA VAL A 49 2.13 -4.17 -4.40
C VAL A 49 1.23 -5.35 -4.10
N GLU A 50 1.75 -6.26 -3.26
CA GLU A 50 0.93 -7.25 -2.55
C GLU A 50 0.52 -6.67 -1.20
N PHE A 51 -0.77 -6.77 -0.89
CA PHE A 51 -1.32 -6.31 0.38
C PHE A 51 -2.30 -7.34 0.93
N ASP A 52 -2.44 -7.36 2.25
CA ASP A 52 -3.42 -8.16 2.95
C ASP A 52 -4.66 -7.31 3.28
N PHE A 53 -5.84 -7.87 3.05
CA PHE A 53 -7.12 -7.24 3.39
C PHE A 53 -8.09 -8.22 4.07
N ASN A 54 -9.07 -7.69 4.78
CA ASN A 54 -10.18 -8.45 5.35
C ASN A 54 -11.42 -8.33 4.46
N GLU A 55 -12.12 -9.44 4.21
CA GLU A 55 -13.39 -9.41 3.48
C GLU A 55 -14.42 -8.58 4.27
N GLY A 56 -14.93 -7.52 3.64
CA GLY A 56 -15.86 -6.57 4.26
C GLY A 56 -15.24 -5.24 4.67
N ASP A 57 -13.91 -5.09 4.60
CA ASP A 57 -13.21 -3.85 4.90
C ASP A 57 -12.55 -3.27 3.63
N GLU A 58 -12.60 -1.95 3.48
CA GLU A 58 -11.93 -1.23 2.37
C GLU A 58 -10.46 -0.89 2.72
N SER A 59 -9.99 -1.36 3.87
CA SER A 59 -8.64 -1.12 4.39
C SER A 59 -7.74 -2.35 4.26
N GLY A 60 -6.49 -2.16 3.86
CA GLY A 60 -5.46 -3.19 3.76
C GLY A 60 -4.12 -2.80 4.39
N VAL A 61 -3.19 -3.75 4.49
CA VAL A 61 -1.83 -3.58 5.02
C VAL A 61 -0.80 -4.21 4.09
#